data_AF-A0A2X4TZ59-F1
#
_entry.id   AF-A0A2X4TZ59-F1
#
_cell.length_a   1.000
_cell.length_b   1.000
_cell.length_c   1.000
_cell.angle_alpha   90.00
_cell.angle_beta   90.00
_cell.angle_gamma   90.00
#
_symmetry.space_group_name_H-M   'P 1'
#
loop_
_entity.id
_entity.type
_entity.pdbx_description
1 polymer ?
#
loop_
_entity_poly.entity_id
_entity_poly.type
_entity_poly.pdbx_seq_one_letter_code
_entity_poly.pdbx_strand_id
1 'polypeptide(L)'
;MLAIDRDPQAIAVAQAINDPRFSIIHGPFSALADYVAERELTGKIDGILLDLGVSSPQLDDAERGFSFMRDGPLDMRMDPTRGQSAAEWLQTAEEADIAWVLKTFGEERFANVLLAPLLSAIANSR
;
A
#
# COMPACT_ATOMS: atom_id res chain seq x y z
N MET A 1 -16.04 14.00 11.20
CA MET A 1 -15.52 12.87 10.41
C MET A 1 -14.04 12.72 10.72
N LEU A 2 -13.63 11.52 11.11
CA LEU A 2 -12.24 11.15 11.32
C LEU A 2 -11.81 10.27 10.15
N ALA A 3 -10.87 10.75 9.33
CA ALA A 3 -10.31 10.02 8.22
C ALA A 3 -8.94 9.44 8.60
N ILE A 4 -8.56 8.35 7.95
CA ILE A 4 -7.27 7.69 8.11
C ILE A 4 -6.76 7.36 6.72
N ASP A 5 -5.52 7.72 6.43
CA ASP A 5 -4.81 7.23 5.24
C ASP A 5 -3.34 7.03 5.59
N ARG A 6 -2.70 6.06 4.95
CA ARG A 6 -1.26 5.83 5.09
C ARG A 6 -0.45 6.54 4.01
N ASP A 7 -1.09 7.02 2.95
CA ASP A 7 -0.44 7.69 1.84
C ASP A 7 -0.22 9.18 2.13
N PRO A 8 1.04 9.67 2.19
CA PRO A 8 1.33 11.08 2.42
C PRO A 8 0.67 12.03 1.41
N GLN A 9 0.46 11.61 0.16
CA GLN A 9 -0.23 12.42 -0.84
C GLN A 9 -1.71 12.60 -0.47
N ALA A 10 -2.38 11.53 0.00
CA ALA A 10 -3.76 11.61 0.47
C ALA A 10 -3.88 12.50 1.72
N ILE A 11 -2.88 12.43 2.62
CA ILE A 11 -2.79 13.33 3.78
C ILE A 11 -2.70 14.79 3.35
N ALA A 12 -1.85 15.12 2.37
CA ALA A 12 -1.71 16.49 1.88
C ALA A 12 -3.02 17.03 1.28
N VAL A 13 -3.75 16.19 0.52
CA VAL A 13 -5.08 16.54 -0.02
C VAL A 13 -6.09 16.77 1.11
N ALA A 14 -6.14 15.86 2.10
CA ALA A 14 -7.05 15.95 3.23
C ALA A 14 -6.77 17.18 4.11
N GLN A 15 -5.51 17.56 4.29
CA GLN A 15 -5.10 18.73 5.06
C GLN A 15 -5.56 20.06 4.42
N ALA A 16 -5.84 20.09 3.12
CA ALA A 16 -6.40 21.26 2.45
C ALA A 16 -7.91 21.46 2.75
N ILE A 17 -8.58 20.48 3.37
CA ILE A 17 -10.00 20.58 3.73
C ILE A 17 -10.16 21.51 4.93
N ASN A 18 -10.81 22.65 4.72
CA ASN A 18 -11.09 23.62 5.77
C ASN A 18 -12.48 23.41 6.39
N ASP A 19 -12.64 22.33 7.18
CA ASP A 19 -13.85 22.07 7.98
C ASP A 19 -13.44 21.64 9.39
N PRO A 20 -13.86 22.36 10.46
CA PRO A 20 -13.49 22.04 11.84
C PRO A 20 -14.05 20.69 12.33
N ARG A 21 -15.00 20.10 11.62
CA ARG A 21 -15.57 18.78 11.92
C ARG A 21 -14.76 17.66 11.27
N PHE A 22 -13.81 17.98 10.40
CA PHE A 22 -12.96 17.02 9.71
C PHE A 22 -11.60 16.93 10.39
N SER A 23 -11.06 15.72 10.47
CA SER A 23 -9.69 15.47 10.91
C SER A 23 -9.13 14.27 10.16
N ILE A 24 -7.82 14.26 9.94
CA ILE A 24 -7.10 13.22 9.20
C ILE A 24 -5.96 12.68 10.07
N ILE A 25 -5.79 11.36 10.07
CA ILE A 25 -4.66 10.66 10.69
C ILE A 25 -3.79 10.06 9.59
N HIS A 26 -2.48 10.30 9.68
CA HIS A 26 -1.50 9.62 8.84
C HIS A 26 -1.08 8.30 9.50
N GLY A 27 -1.53 7.18 8.94
CA GLY A 27 -1.16 5.85 9.39
C GLY A 27 -2.07 4.75 8.84
N PRO A 28 -1.77 3.48 9.15
CA PRO A 28 -2.57 2.37 8.67
C PRO A 28 -3.91 2.29 9.42
N PHE A 29 -4.99 1.97 8.72
CA PHE A 29 -6.30 1.73 9.37
C PHE A 29 -6.28 0.54 10.34
N SER A 30 -5.28 -0.34 10.29
CA SER A 30 -5.12 -1.44 11.27
C SER A 30 -4.88 -0.93 12.69
N ALA A 31 -4.41 0.31 12.87
CA ALA A 31 -4.26 0.97 14.15
C ALA A 31 -5.51 1.78 14.57
N LEU A 32 -6.67 1.58 13.93
CA LEU A 32 -7.91 2.30 14.20
C LEU A 32 -8.31 2.25 15.69
N ALA A 33 -8.16 1.10 16.34
CA ALA A 33 -8.50 0.95 17.76
C ALA A 33 -7.67 1.90 18.65
N ASP A 34 -6.37 2.01 18.36
CA ASP A 34 -5.46 2.91 19.08
C ASP A 34 -5.85 4.37 18.86
N TYR A 35 -6.10 4.76 17.61
CA TYR A 35 -6.51 6.12 17.26
C TYR A 35 -7.81 6.56 17.94
N VAL A 36 -8.77 5.64 18.04
CA VAL A 36 -10.05 5.85 18.73
C VAL A 36 -9.84 5.99 20.24
N ALA A 37 -8.98 5.16 20.83
CA ALA A 37 -8.67 5.20 22.26
C ALA A 37 -7.95 6.50 22.66
N GLU A 38 -6.93 6.90 21.89
CA GLU A 38 -6.17 8.15 22.09
C GLU A 38 -7.04 9.41 22.10
N ARG A 39 -8.20 9.36 21.41
CA ARG A 39 -9.15 10.47 21.27
C ARG A 39 -10.36 10.34 22.20
N GLU A 40 -10.37 9.34 23.08
CA GLU A 40 -11.48 9.05 23.99
C GLU A 40 -12.81 8.82 23.26
N LEU A 41 -12.74 8.22 22.06
CA LEU A 41 -13.87 7.93 21.19
C LEU A 41 -14.38 6.49 21.31
N THR A 42 -13.81 5.68 22.21
CA THR A 42 -14.24 4.29 22.42
C THR A 42 -15.73 4.23 22.76
N GLY A 43 -16.48 3.44 21.98
CA GLY A 43 -17.93 3.33 22.11
C GLY A 43 -18.73 4.52 21.56
N LYS A 44 -18.09 5.48 20.88
CA LYS A 44 -18.71 6.71 20.34
C LYS A 44 -18.63 6.82 18.82
N ILE A 45 -18.33 5.71 18.12
CA ILE A 45 -18.23 5.67 16.65
C ILE A 45 -19.56 5.18 16.09
N ASP A 46 -20.27 6.04 15.37
CA ASP A 46 -21.58 5.72 14.79
C ASP A 46 -21.50 4.90 13.50
N GLY A 47 -20.36 4.92 12.81
CA GLY A 47 -20.17 4.22 11.55
C GLY A 47 -18.72 4.24 11.07
N ILE A 48 -18.36 3.21 10.29
CA ILE A 48 -17.05 3.05 9.67
C ILE A 48 -17.25 2.78 8.19
N LEU A 49 -16.54 3.50 7.33
CA LEU A 49 -16.45 3.27 5.90
C LEU A 49 -15.01 2.87 5.57
N LEU A 50 -14.84 1.76 4.85
CA LEU A 50 -13.57 1.32 4.29
C LEU A 50 -13.74 1.14 2.79
N ASP A 51 -13.07 2.00 2.02
CA ASP A 51 -12.89 1.80 0.59
C ASP A 51 -11.52 1.16 0.38
N LEU A 52 -11.51 -0.13 0.02
CA LEU A 52 -10.30 -0.95 -0.01
C LEU A 52 -9.71 -0.98 -1.41
N GLY A 53 -8.41 -0.73 -1.50
CA GLY A 53 -7.67 -0.82 -2.74
C GLY A 53 -6.66 0.30 -2.87
N VAL A 54 -6.22 0.52 -4.10
CA VAL A 54 -5.35 1.63 -4.49
C VAL A 54 -6.17 2.79 -5.03
N SER A 55 -5.68 4.00 -4.86
CA SER A 55 -6.31 5.22 -5.39
C SER A 55 -5.87 5.50 -6.84
N SER A 56 -6.64 6.30 -7.58
CA SER A 56 -6.24 6.71 -8.94
C SER A 56 -4.88 7.41 -8.97
N PRO A 57 -4.55 8.35 -8.06
CA PRO A 57 -3.20 8.92 -8.00
C PRO A 57 -2.09 7.88 -7.86
N GLN A 58 -2.30 6.79 -7.12
CA GLN A 58 -1.32 5.71 -6.99
C GLN A 58 -1.11 4.93 -8.29
N LEU A 59 -2.14 4.77 -9.11
CA LEU A 59 -2.08 4.08 -10.41
C LEU A 59 -1.60 5.00 -11.55
N ASP A 60 -1.95 6.29 -11.47
CA ASP A 60 -1.66 7.27 -12.51
C ASP A 60 -0.25 7.85 -12.41
N ASP A 61 0.29 8.00 -11.21
CA ASP A 61 1.66 8.44 -11.00
C ASP A 61 2.63 7.26 -11.14
N ALA A 62 3.40 7.24 -12.23
CA ALA A 62 4.33 6.16 -12.52
C ALA A 62 5.44 6.04 -11.46
N GLU A 63 5.82 7.13 -10.79
CA GLU A 63 6.83 7.13 -9.72
C GLU A 63 6.37 6.35 -8.48
N ARG A 64 5.07 6.02 -8.37
CA ARG A 64 4.52 5.19 -7.30
C ARG A 64 4.73 3.70 -7.53
N GLY A 65 5.03 3.28 -8.76
CA GLY A 65 5.37 1.89 -9.07
C GLY A 65 4.21 0.90 -9.06
N PHE A 66 2.95 1.35 -9.03
CA PHE A 66 1.78 0.46 -9.11
C PHE A 66 1.34 0.16 -10.55
N SER A 67 1.76 0.97 -11.52
CA SER A 67 1.37 0.81 -12.92
C SER A 67 2.26 -0.20 -13.63
N PHE A 68 1.66 -1.14 -14.38
CA PHE A 68 2.39 -2.01 -15.32
C PHE A 68 2.51 -1.37 -16.72
N MET A 69 1.76 -0.30 -16.98
CA MET A 69 1.65 0.32 -18.31
C MET A 69 2.63 1.48 -18.50
N ARG A 70 3.08 2.10 -17.40
CA ARG A 70 4.02 3.23 -17.39
C ARG A 70 5.26 2.80 -16.63
N ASP A 71 6.43 3.12 -17.18
CA ASP A 71 7.70 2.78 -16.55
C ASP A 71 7.96 3.66 -15.32
N GLY A 72 8.50 3.08 -14.26
CA GLY A 72 8.70 3.71 -12.96
C GLY A 72 9.41 2.77 -11.98
N PRO A 73 9.86 3.27 -10.82
CA PRO A 73 10.50 2.44 -9.81
C PRO A 73 9.52 1.36 -9.30
N LEU A 74 10.00 0.14 -9.09
CA LEU A 74 9.20 -0.95 -8.53
C LEU A 74 9.03 -0.77 -7.01
N ASP A 75 8.24 0.23 -6.62
CA ASP A 75 8.02 0.60 -5.21
C ASP A 75 6.79 -0.13 -4.63
N MET A 76 5.59 0.19 -5.13
CA MET A 76 4.30 -0.37 -4.71
C MET A 76 3.90 -0.11 -3.25
N ARG A 77 4.59 0.77 -2.50
CA ARG A 77 4.14 1.18 -1.16
C ARG A 77 3.09 2.28 -1.25
N MET A 78 1.97 2.07 -0.55
CA MET A 78 1.01 3.14 -0.29
C MET A 78 1.62 4.25 0.58
N ASP A 79 2.45 3.86 1.56
CA ASP A 79 3.27 4.78 2.35
C ASP A 79 4.75 4.62 1.96
N PRO A 80 5.29 5.45 1.05
CA PRO A 80 6.69 5.36 0.64
C PRO A 80 7.68 5.87 1.71
N THR A 81 7.20 6.41 2.85
CA THR A 81 8.07 6.93 3.91
C THR A 81 8.66 5.82 4.81
N ARG A 82 8.13 4.60 4.72
CA ARG A 82 8.52 3.47 5.58
C ARG A 82 8.25 2.12 4.93
N GLY A 83 8.84 1.07 5.52
CA GLY A 83 8.63 -0.31 5.07
C GLY A 83 9.46 -0.66 3.84
N GLN A 84 9.36 -1.93 3.44
CA GLN A 84 10.11 -2.50 2.31
C GLN A 84 9.35 -2.29 1.01
N SER A 85 10.05 -1.80 -0.02
CA SER A 85 9.54 -1.71 -1.40
C SER A 85 9.44 -3.08 -2.05
N ALA A 86 8.65 -3.19 -3.12
CA ALA A 86 8.55 -4.41 -3.91
C ALA A 86 9.92 -4.81 -4.50
N ALA A 87 10.71 -3.86 -4.97
CA ALA A 87 12.08 -4.10 -5.46
C ALA A 87 12.99 -4.70 -4.38
N GLU A 88 13.02 -4.11 -3.17
CA GLU A 88 13.84 -4.61 -2.06
C GLU A 88 13.39 -6.00 -1.60
N TRP A 89 12.09 -6.25 -1.59
CA TRP A 89 11.55 -7.56 -1.24
C TRP A 89 11.97 -8.61 -2.27
N LEU A 90 11.79 -8.35 -3.57
CA LEU A 90 12.20 -9.29 -4.62
C LEU A 90 13.70 -9.58 -4.63
N GLN A 91 14.53 -8.64 -4.17
CA GLN A 91 15.99 -8.84 -4.08
C GLN A 91 16.41 -9.75 -2.93
N THR A 92 15.56 -9.93 -1.90
CA THR A 92 15.89 -10.59 -0.64
C THR A 92 15.01 -11.80 -0.29
N ALA A 93 13.82 -11.90 -0.89
CA ALA A 93 12.87 -12.97 -0.65
C ALA A 93 13.38 -14.31 -1.20
N GLU A 94 13.00 -15.39 -0.52
CA GLU A 94 13.26 -16.74 -1.01
C GLU A 94 12.35 -17.07 -2.21
N GLU A 95 12.82 -17.92 -3.11
CA GLU A 95 12.04 -18.33 -4.29
C GLU A 95 10.67 -18.92 -3.91
N ALA A 96 10.63 -19.68 -2.81
CA ALA A 96 9.41 -20.28 -2.28
C ALA A 96 8.40 -19.22 -1.81
N ASP A 97 8.86 -18.13 -1.20
CA ASP A 97 8.01 -17.04 -0.73
C ASP A 97 7.41 -16.28 -1.91
N ILE A 98 8.23 -16.00 -2.94
CA ILE A 98 7.77 -15.34 -4.17
C ILE A 98 6.67 -16.19 -4.85
N ALA A 99 6.91 -17.48 -5.00
CA ALA A 99 5.93 -18.40 -5.58
C ALA A 99 4.62 -18.46 -4.77
N TRP A 100 4.73 -18.48 -3.44
CA TRP A 100 3.58 -18.50 -2.54
C TRP A 100 2.75 -17.22 -2.63
N VAL A 101 3.41 -16.04 -2.65
CA VAL A 101 2.74 -14.73 -2.79
C VAL A 101 1.99 -14.64 -4.11
N LEU A 102 2.63 -15.00 -5.23
CA LEU A 102 2.00 -14.96 -6.56
C LEU A 102 0.77 -15.88 -6.63
N LYS A 103 0.87 -17.10 -6.07
CA LYS A 103 -0.23 -18.05 -6.04
C LYS A 103 -1.37 -17.61 -5.13
N THR A 104 -1.05 -17.09 -3.94
CA THR A 104 -2.03 -16.85 -2.88
C THR A 104 -2.70 -15.48 -3.03
N PHE A 105 -1.94 -14.44 -3.31
CA PHE A 105 -2.45 -13.06 -3.44
C PHE A 105 -2.71 -12.65 -4.89
N GLY A 106 -1.98 -13.21 -5.85
CA GLY A 106 -2.21 -12.98 -7.27
C GLY A 106 -3.22 -13.94 -7.91
N GLU A 107 -3.66 -14.98 -7.19
CA GLU A 107 -4.47 -16.09 -7.72
C GLU A 107 -3.87 -16.71 -9.01
N GLU A 108 -2.54 -16.62 -9.17
CA GLU A 108 -1.84 -16.96 -10.41
C GLU A 108 -1.58 -18.46 -10.52
N ARG A 109 -2.23 -19.09 -11.50
CA ARG A 109 -2.15 -20.55 -11.76
C ARG A 109 -0.78 -20.97 -12.28
N PHE A 110 -0.05 -20.05 -12.91
CA PHE A 110 1.27 -20.27 -13.49
C PHE A 110 2.42 -19.79 -12.60
N ALA A 111 2.18 -19.53 -11.31
CA ALA A 111 3.20 -19.00 -10.38
C ALA A 111 4.54 -19.76 -10.45
N ASN A 112 4.49 -21.10 -10.52
CA ASN A 112 5.69 -21.93 -10.63
C ASN A 112 6.45 -21.75 -11.95
N VAL A 113 5.74 -21.46 -13.05
CA VAL A 113 6.33 -21.26 -14.38
C VAL A 113 6.94 -19.86 -14.51
N LEU A 114 6.29 -18.86 -13.90
CA LEU A 114 6.73 -17.46 -13.92
C LEU A 114 7.93 -17.20 -13.00
N LEU A 115 8.15 -18.06 -12.00
CA LEU A 115 9.20 -17.89 -11.00
C LEU A 115 10.60 -17.82 -11.62
N ALA A 116 10.98 -18.78 -12.46
CA ALA A 116 12.32 -18.81 -13.05
C ALA A 116 12.62 -17.58 -13.96
N PRO A 117 11.72 -17.17 -14.87
CA PRO A 117 11.87 -15.90 -15.60
C PRO A 117 12.00 -14.68 -14.70
N LEU A 118 11.19 -14.59 -13.63
CA LEU A 118 11.21 -13.47 -12.69
C LEU A 118 12.56 -13.39 -11.94
N LEU A 119 13.05 -14.51 -11.42
CA LEU A 119 14.34 -14.58 -10.73
C LEU A 119 15.51 -14.20 -11.65
N SER A 120 15.47 -14.65 -12.91
CA SER A 120 16.45 -14.25 -13.92
C SER A 120 16.41 -12.74 -14.18
N ALA A 121 15.22 -12.14 -14.29
CA ALA A 121 15.07 -10.69 -14.45
C ALA A 121 15.61 -9.91 -13.24
N ILE A 122 15.34 -10.38 -12.02
CA ILE A 122 15.85 -9.77 -10.77
C ILE A 122 17.38 -9.84 -10.71
N ALA A 123 17.97 -11.00 -11.06
CA ALA A 123 19.42 -11.19 -11.04
C ALA A 123 20.15 -10.28 -12.04
N ASN A 124 19.55 -10.01 -13.21
CA ASN A 124 20.12 -9.16 -14.26
C ASN A 124 19.92 -7.65 -14.01
N SER A 125 19.13 -7.29 -13.00
CA SER A 125 18.88 -5.89 -12.60
C SER A 125 19.86 -5.41 -11.51
N ARG A 126 20.89 -6.22 -11.19
CA ARG A 126 22.04 -5.91 -10.32
C ARG A 126 23.21 -5.41 -11.16
#